data_AF-A0A2V5ZR52-F1
#
_entry.id   AF-A0A2V5ZR52-F1
#
_cell.length_a   1.000
_cell.length_b   1.000
_cell.length_c   1.000
_cell.angle_alpha   90.00
_cell.angle_beta   90.00
_cell.angle_gamma   90.00
#
_symmetry.space_group_name_H-M   'P 1'
#
loop_
_entity.id
_entity.type
_entity.pdbx_description
1 polymer ?
#
loop_
_entity_poly.entity_id
_entity_poly.type
_entity_poly.pdbx_seq_one_letter_code
_entity_poly.pdbx_strand_id
1 'polypeptide(L)'
;IYEKIHRALCGALVKTGQRAVVAGGVDPGGFSAATRAAVNASGYNCFANPVRADVMMDGRKIAGAAQRRTRRGVLQQGSIQGFTLKTDLAQKFSQALSANCSEFKITKVILKQAQELAQQKYGTDSWLRKHSKV
;
A
#
# COMPACT_ATOMS: atom_id res chain seq x y z
N ILE A 1 -6.16 10.96 6.22
CA ILE A 1 -6.67 9.59 5.96
C ILE A 1 -5.52 8.70 5.51
N TYR A 2 -4.85 8.96 4.38
CA TYR A 2 -3.68 8.20 3.90
C TYR A 2 -2.68 7.78 5.00
N GLU A 3 -2.06 8.74 5.69
CA GLU A 3 -1.08 8.43 6.75
C GLU A 3 -1.70 7.63 7.90
N LYS A 4 -2.96 7.89 8.26
CA LYS A 4 -3.68 7.16 9.31
C LYS A 4 -3.85 5.67 8.94
N ILE A 5 -4.11 5.37 7.67
CA ILE A 5 -4.21 3.99 7.17
C ILE A 5 -2.84 3.29 7.31
N HIS A 6 -1.75 3.95 6.93
CA HIS A 6 -0.42 3.38 7.08
C HIS A 6 0.03 3.25 8.55
N ARG A 7 -0.38 4.17 9.43
CA ARG A 7 -0.19 4.02 10.89
C ARG A 7 -0.95 2.81 11.44
N ALA A 8 -2.17 2.55 10.95
CA ALA A 8 -2.91 1.34 11.30
C ALA A 8 -2.18 0.06 10.83
N LEU A 9 -1.56 0.10 9.64
CA LEU A 9 -0.70 -1.00 9.17
C LEU A 9 0.53 -1.19 10.07
N CYS A 10 1.23 -0.12 10.46
CA CYS A 10 2.32 -0.21 11.45
C CYS A 10 1.86 -0.84 12.76
N GLY A 11 0.70 -0.41 13.29
CA GLY A 11 0.13 -0.98 14.51
C GLY A 11 -0.20 -2.47 14.38
N ALA A 12 -0.67 -2.91 13.22
CA ALA A 12 -0.91 -4.33 12.95
C ALA A 12 0.41 -5.13 12.88
N LEU A 13 1.44 -4.58 12.24
CA LEU A 13 2.78 -5.18 12.15
C LEU A 13 3.45 -5.32 13.53
N VAL A 14 3.30 -4.32 14.39
CA VAL A 14 3.83 -4.39 15.77
C VAL A 14 3.17 -5.52 16.55
N LYS A 15 1.86 -5.73 16.37
CA LYS A 15 1.14 -6.86 17.00
C LYS A 15 1.53 -8.23 16.44
N THR A 16 2.20 -8.29 15.30
CA THR A 16 2.78 -9.51 14.72
C THR A 16 4.28 -9.63 14.96
N GLY A 17 4.84 -8.77 15.83
CA GLY A 17 6.23 -8.81 16.26
C GLY A 17 7.20 -8.04 15.36
N GLN A 18 6.74 -7.35 14.31
CA GLN A 18 7.61 -6.56 13.46
C GLN A 18 7.50 -5.06 13.77
N ARG A 19 8.66 -4.41 13.98
CA ARG A 19 8.69 -2.95 14.19
C ARG A 19 8.66 -2.23 12.86
N ALA A 20 7.61 -1.45 12.63
CA ALA A 20 7.45 -0.65 11.43
C ALA A 20 7.02 0.77 11.80
N VAL A 21 7.51 1.75 11.04
CA VAL A 21 7.22 3.18 11.23
C VAL A 21 6.77 3.81 9.92
N VAL A 22 6.25 5.03 10.00
CA VAL A 22 5.79 5.78 8.84
C VAL A 22 6.84 6.83 8.47
N ALA A 23 7.28 6.86 7.22
CA ALA A 23 8.28 7.80 6.73
C ALA A 23 7.84 9.26 6.93
N GLY A 24 8.69 10.07 7.56
CA GLY A 24 8.40 11.48 7.87
C GLY A 24 7.39 11.69 9.00
N GLY A 25 7.06 10.66 9.78
CA GLY A 25 6.36 10.79 11.05
C GLY A 25 7.33 11.10 12.20
N VAL A 26 6.92 11.93 13.16
CA VAL A 26 7.62 12.07 14.44
C VAL A 26 7.61 10.73 15.17
N ASP A 27 8.76 10.08 15.28
CA ASP A 27 9.00 9.06 16.30
C ASP A 27 9.21 9.77 17.65
N PRO A 28 8.56 9.34 18.76
CA PRO A 28 8.84 9.86 20.10
C PRO A 28 10.23 9.48 20.63
N GLY A 29 10.99 8.65 19.91
CA GLY A 29 12.37 8.28 20.20
C GLY A 29 13.17 8.36 18.91
N GLY A 30 13.77 9.53 18.67
CA GLY A 30 14.32 9.93 17.38
C GLY A 30 15.26 8.91 16.73
N PHE A 31 14.88 8.48 15.53
CA PHE A 31 15.83 8.16 14.47
C PHE A 31 15.46 9.00 13.26
N SER A 32 16.33 9.97 12.94
CA SER A 32 16.30 10.69 11.67
C SER A 32 16.66 9.71 10.56
N ALA A 33 15.69 8.94 10.07
CA ALA A 33 15.84 8.10 8.90
C ALA A 33 15.74 8.96 7.62
N ALA A 34 16.59 9.98 7.53
CA ALA A 34 16.97 10.65 6.29
C ALA A 34 18.36 10.15 5.88
N THR A 35 18.55 8.84 5.81
CA THR A 35 19.78 8.27 5.22
C THR A 35 19.57 8.15 3.73
N ARG A 36 20.24 9.05 2.99
CA ARG A 36 20.45 9.03 1.55
C ARG A 36 20.79 7.60 1.09
N ALA A 37 19.82 6.87 0.55
CA ALA A 37 20.09 5.67 -0.20
C ALA A 37 20.77 6.10 -1.50
N ALA A 38 22.01 5.64 -1.69
CA ALA A 38 22.82 5.93 -2.86
C ALA A 38 22.03 5.63 -4.15
N VAL A 39 21.88 6.68 -4.96
CA VAL A 39 21.25 6.63 -6.27
C VAL A 39 22.21 5.89 -7.19
N ASN A 40 21.93 4.63 -7.52
CA ASN A 40 22.43 3.98 -8.72
C ASN A 40 21.62 2.73 -9.04
N ALA A 41 20.79 2.84 -10.07
CA ALA A 41 20.59 1.88 -11.18
C ALA A 41 19.17 2.04 -11.76
N SER A 42 19.10 2.59 -12.97
CA SER A 42 18.13 2.29 -14.03
C SER A 42 16.79 1.64 -13.59
N GLY A 43 15.76 2.47 -13.41
CA GLY A 43 14.36 2.03 -13.29
C GLY A 43 13.62 2.68 -12.13
N TYR A 44 12.35 3.05 -12.35
CA TYR A 44 11.45 3.54 -11.31
C TYR A 44 11.08 2.42 -10.33
N ASN A 45 12.02 2.02 -9.46
CA ASN A 45 11.72 1.09 -8.39
C ASN A 45 11.01 1.85 -7.25
N CYS A 46 9.68 1.75 -7.21
CA CYS A 46 8.83 2.38 -6.19
C CYS A 46 9.22 2.06 -4.74
N PHE A 47 9.95 0.95 -4.50
CA PHE A 47 10.46 0.58 -3.19
C PHE A 47 11.85 1.14 -2.86
N ALA A 48 12.63 1.53 -3.87
CA ALA A 48 13.96 2.12 -3.66
C ALA A 48 13.91 3.56 -3.15
N ASN A 49 12.82 4.28 -3.44
CA ASN A 49 12.66 5.70 -3.11
C ASN A 49 11.44 5.90 -2.20
N PRO A 50 11.60 5.78 -0.87
CA PRO A 50 10.51 6.04 0.08
C PRO A 50 10.07 7.51 0.01
N VAL A 51 8.76 7.72 0.04
CA VAL A 51 8.15 9.04 0.14
C VAL A 51 7.43 9.19 1.47
N ARG A 52 7.04 10.42 1.81
CA ARG A 52 6.29 10.70 3.04
C ARG A 52 5.10 9.75 3.16
N ALA A 53 4.91 9.27 4.38
CA ALA A 53 3.87 8.36 4.77
C ALA A 53 4.01 6.91 4.26
N ASP A 54 5.07 6.52 3.55
CA ASP A 54 5.37 5.10 3.30
C ASP A 54 5.66 4.33 4.59
N VAL A 55 5.44 3.01 4.58
CA VAL A 55 5.76 2.14 5.73
C VAL A 55 7.18 1.63 5.60
N MET A 56 7.95 1.84 6.66
CA MET A 56 9.37 1.55 6.75
C MET A 56 9.64 0.48 7.80
N MET A 57 10.60 -0.39 7.54
CA MET A 57 11.15 -1.38 8.47
C MET A 57 12.65 -1.44 8.25
N ASP A 58 13.44 -1.35 9.32
CA ASP A 58 14.91 -1.35 9.27
C ASP A 58 15.49 -0.37 8.23
N GLY A 59 14.92 0.84 8.16
CA GLY A 59 15.34 1.89 7.22
C GLY A 59 14.93 1.68 5.77
N ARG A 60 14.18 0.61 5.45
CA ARG A 60 13.76 0.26 4.08
C ARG A 60 12.25 0.35 3.93
N LYS A 61 11.79 0.77 2.75
CA LYS A 61 10.36 0.76 2.42
C LYS A 61 9.87 -0.68 2.30
N ILE A 62 8.83 -1.00 3.06
CA ILE A 62 8.14 -2.29 2.98
C ILE A 62 6.72 -2.17 2.46
N ALA A 63 6.09 -0.99 2.55
CA ALA A 63 4.80 -0.77 1.93
C ALA A 63 4.62 0.67 1.44
N GLY A 64 3.82 0.80 0.39
CA GLY A 64 3.34 2.08 -0.15
C GLY A 64 2.00 1.86 -0.85
N ALA A 65 1.26 2.94 -1.08
CA ALA A 65 -0.07 2.85 -1.65
C ALA A 65 -0.41 4.07 -2.53
N ALA A 66 -1.43 3.90 -3.36
CA ALA A 66 -2.16 4.97 -4.00
C ALA A 66 -3.55 5.09 -3.35
N GLN A 67 -4.10 6.30 -3.38
CA GLN A 67 -5.41 6.58 -2.78
C GLN A 67 -6.26 7.42 -3.74
N ARG A 68 -7.43 6.90 -4.11
CA ARG A 68 -8.44 7.63 -4.89
C ARG A 68 -9.62 7.97 -4.00
N ARG A 69 -10.08 9.23 -4.05
CA ARG A 69 -11.26 9.70 -3.31
C ARG A 69 -12.38 10.09 -4.26
N THR A 70 -13.60 9.80 -3.87
CA THR A 70 -14.83 10.22 -4.55
C THR A 70 -15.84 10.66 -3.49
N ARG A 71 -16.95 11.29 -3.91
CA ARG A 71 -18.07 11.61 -2.99
C ARG A 71 -18.64 10.36 -2.28
N ARG A 72 -18.45 9.17 -2.86
CA ARG A 72 -18.95 7.89 -2.33
C ARG A 72 -17.98 7.17 -1.39
N GLY A 73 -16.74 7.63 -1.28
CA GLY A 73 -15.74 7.00 -0.41
C GLY A 73 -14.31 7.05 -0.94
N VAL A 74 -13.46 6.22 -0.33
CA VAL A 74 -12.02 6.16 -0.58
C VAL A 74 -11.60 4.74 -0.98
N LEU A 75 -10.79 4.64 -2.03
CA LEU A 75 -10.05 3.45 -2.38
C LEU A 75 -8.58 3.66 -2.00
N GLN A 76 -8.07 2.87 -1.06
CA GLN A 76 -6.64 2.76 -0.76
C GLN A 76 -6.17 1.41 -1.31
N GLN A 77 -5.15 1.43 -2.18
CA GLN A 77 -4.58 0.21 -2.74
C GLN A 77 -3.06 0.35 -2.78
N GLY A 78 -2.35 -0.70 -2.34
CA GLY A 78 -0.91 -0.68 -2.27
C GLY A 78 -0.31 -2.07 -2.22
N SER A 79 1.02 -2.11 -2.12
CA SER A 79 1.79 -3.35 -2.03
C SER A 79 2.54 -3.38 -0.71
N ILE A 80 2.65 -4.57 -0.13
CA ILE A 80 3.44 -4.86 1.07
C ILE A 80 4.43 -5.96 0.67
N GLN A 81 5.72 -5.79 0.94
CA GLN A 81 6.78 -6.77 0.63
C GLN A 81 7.44 -7.31 1.90
N GLY A 82 8.02 -8.51 1.81
CA GLY A 82 8.77 -9.14 2.91
C GLY A 82 7.93 -9.91 3.92
N PHE A 83 6.69 -10.29 3.58
CA PHE A 83 5.81 -11.06 4.46
C PHE A 83 5.26 -12.30 3.76
N THR A 84 5.09 -13.38 4.52
CA THR A 84 4.40 -14.59 4.07
C THR A 84 2.89 -14.44 4.28
N LEU A 85 2.09 -14.98 3.35
CA LEU A 85 0.62 -14.97 3.39
C LEU A 85 0.01 -15.68 4.61
N LYS A 86 0.79 -16.46 5.37
CA LYS A 86 0.33 -17.21 6.55
C LYS A 86 0.22 -16.37 7.83
N THR A 87 0.38 -15.05 7.75
CA THR A 87 0.26 -14.14 8.91
C THR A 87 -1.19 -13.71 9.15
N ASP A 88 -1.56 -13.42 10.39
CA ASP A 88 -2.85 -12.81 10.74
C ASP A 88 -2.88 -11.29 10.48
N LEU A 89 -1.90 -10.77 9.73
CA LEU A 89 -1.73 -9.36 9.42
C LEU A 89 -2.97 -8.75 8.78
N ALA A 90 -3.62 -9.45 7.85
CA ALA A 90 -4.84 -8.97 7.19
C ALA A 90 -5.97 -8.73 8.21
N GLN A 91 -6.17 -9.68 9.13
CA GLN A 91 -7.16 -9.57 10.20
C GLN A 91 -6.80 -8.41 11.15
N LYS A 92 -5.57 -8.37 11.67
CA LYS A 92 -5.14 -7.29 12.59
C LYS A 92 -5.22 -5.91 11.94
N PHE A 93 -4.87 -5.81 10.65
CA PHE A 93 -4.95 -4.56 9.91
C PHE A 93 -6.39 -4.11 9.70
N SER A 94 -7.30 -5.02 9.33
CA SER A 94 -8.72 -4.71 9.21
C SER A 94 -9.33 -4.19 10.52
N GLN A 95 -9.00 -4.82 11.64
CA GLN A 95 -9.44 -4.42 12.99
C GLN A 95 -8.83 -3.07 13.42
N ALA A 96 -7.60 -2.77 12.99
CA ALA A 96 -6.97 -1.47 13.25
C ALA A 96 -7.60 -0.33 12.43
N LEU A 97 -8.25 -0.64 11.31
CA LEU A 97 -8.95 0.33 10.47
C LEU A 97 -10.38 0.61 10.93
N SER A 98 -11.10 -0.41 11.39
CA SER A 98 -12.51 -0.29 11.79
C SER A 98 -12.93 -1.46 12.68
N ALA A 99 -13.74 -1.17 13.70
CA ALA A 99 -14.46 -2.20 14.45
C ALA A 99 -15.56 -2.89 13.62
N ASN A 100 -16.08 -2.19 12.61
CA ASN A 100 -17.10 -2.68 11.69
C ASN A 100 -16.43 -3.07 10.36
N CYS A 101 -15.76 -4.22 10.34
CA CYS A 101 -15.20 -4.81 9.13
C CYS A 101 -15.92 -6.13 8.85
N SER A 102 -16.28 -6.35 7.59
CA SER A 102 -16.90 -7.58 7.12
C SER A 102 -16.21 -8.06 5.86
N GLU A 103 -16.14 -9.37 5.68
CA GLU A 103 -15.69 -9.93 4.41
C GLU A 103 -16.63 -9.50 3.28
N PHE A 104 -16.03 -9.15 2.15
CA PHE A 104 -16.76 -8.80 0.94
C PHE A 104 -16.54 -9.87 -0.12
N LYS A 105 -17.60 -10.63 -0.43
CA LYS A 105 -17.56 -11.63 -1.49
C LYS A 105 -17.82 -10.99 -2.84
N ILE A 106 -16.87 -11.14 -3.77
CA ILE A 106 -17.04 -10.66 -5.14
C ILE A 106 -18.20 -11.42 -5.80
N THR A 107 -19.22 -10.68 -6.24
CA THR A 107 -20.38 -11.24 -6.93
C THR A 107 -20.09 -11.49 -8.40
N LYS A 108 -20.86 -12.39 -9.04
CA LYS A 108 -20.76 -12.64 -10.49
C LYS A 108 -20.95 -11.36 -11.32
N VAL A 109 -21.84 -10.46 -10.87
CA VAL A 109 -22.10 -9.18 -11.54
C VAL A 109 -20.87 -8.28 -11.52
N ILE A 110 -20.24 -8.11 -10.34
CA ILE A 110 -19.02 -7.31 -10.21
C ILE A 110 -17.88 -7.93 -11.02
N LEU A 111 -17.74 -9.26 -10.98
CA LEU A 111 -16.71 -9.96 -11.76
C LEU A 111 -16.90 -9.74 -13.26
N LYS A 112 -18.14 -9.85 -13.77
CA LYS A 112 -18.46 -9.60 -15.17
C LYS A 112 -18.13 -8.16 -15.57
N GLN A 113 -18.51 -7.17 -14.76
CA GLN A 113 -18.20 -5.77 -15.02
C GLN A 113 -16.68 -5.50 -15.00
N ALA A 114 -15.93 -6.13 -14.10
CA ALA A 114 -14.48 -6.03 -14.06
C ALA A 114 -13.84 -6.62 -15.31
N GLN A 115 -14.35 -7.75 -15.81
CA GLN A 115 -13.89 -8.37 -17.07
C GLN A 115 -14.19 -7.48 -18.27
N GLU A 116 -15.39 -6.91 -18.36
CA GLU A 116 -15.77 -5.97 -19.43
C GLU A 116 -14.85 -4.73 -19.42
N LEU A 117 -14.59 -4.14 -18.24
CA LEU A 117 -13.65 -3.03 -18.10
C LEU A 117 -12.21 -3.42 -18.48
N ALA A 118 -11.79 -4.63 -18.14
CA ALA A 118 -10.49 -5.14 -18.53
C ALA A 118 -10.38 -5.23 -20.06
N GLN A 119 -11.37 -5.82 -20.73
CA GLN A 119 -11.39 -5.98 -22.19
C GLN A 119 -11.48 -4.65 -22.93
N GLN A 120 -12.38 -3.77 -22.49
CA GLN A 120 -12.67 -2.52 -23.21
C GLN A 120 -11.66 -1.41 -22.94
N LYS A 121 -10.89 -1.51 -21.85
CA LYS A 121 -9.98 -0.46 -21.42
C LYS A 121 -8.63 -1.00 -20.97
N TYR A 122 -8.55 -1.65 -19.82
CA TYR A 122 -7.26 -1.90 -19.16
C TYR A 122 -6.33 -2.84 -19.94
N GLY A 123 -6.90 -3.72 -20.76
CA GLY A 123 -6.18 -4.65 -21.64
C GLY A 123 -6.05 -4.16 -23.08
N THR A 124 -6.47 -2.95 -23.41
CA THR A 124 -6.32 -2.40 -24.77
C THR A 124 -4.93 -1.83 -24.98
N ASP A 125 -4.42 -1.97 -26.20
CA ASP A 125 -3.11 -1.42 -26.60
C ASP A 125 -3.02 0.09 -26.37
N SER A 126 -4.10 0.84 -26.63
CA SER A 126 -4.13 2.29 -26.43
C SER A 126 -3.95 2.66 -24.96
N TRP A 127 -4.58 1.90 -24.05
CA TRP A 127 -4.42 2.09 -22.61
C TRP A 127 -3.04 1.66 -22.12
N LEU A 128 -2.59 0.47 -22.52
CA LEU A 128 -1.28 -0.06 -22.15
C LEU A 128 -0.19 0.89 -22.65
N ARG A 129 -0.11 1.21 -23.94
CA ARG A 129 0.91 2.13 -24.48
C ARG A 129 0.86 3.54 -23.89
N LYS A 130 -0.32 4.06 -23.53
CA LYS A 130 -0.43 5.34 -22.81
C LYS A 130 0.27 5.31 -21.45
N HIS A 131 0.34 4.16 -20.82
CA HIS A 131 0.95 3.96 -19.50
C HIS A 131 2.20 3.06 -19.53
N SER A 132 2.61 2.59 -20.71
CA SER A 132 3.82 1.81 -20.99
C SER A 132 4.89 2.65 -21.68
N LYS A 133 4.67 3.95 -21.91
CA LYS A 133 5.77 4.88 -22.22
C LYS A 133 6.57 5.11 -20.94
N VAL A 134 7.54 4.24 -20.73
CA VAL A 134 8.75 4.48 -19.94
C VAL A 134 9.92 3.94 -20.74
#